data_AF-A0AA38PN21-F1
#
_entry.id   AF-A0AA38PN21-F1
#
_cell.length_a   1.000
_cell.length_b   1.000
_cell.length_c   1.000
_cell.angle_alpha   90.00
_cell.angle_beta   90.00
_cell.angle_gamma   90.00
#
_symmetry.space_group_name_H-M   'P 1'
#
loop_
_entity.id
_entity.type
_entity.pdbx_description
1 polymer ?
#
loop_
_entity_poly.entity_id
_entity_poly.type
_entity_poly.pdbx_seq_one_letter_code
_entity_poly.pdbx_strand_id
1 'polypeptide(L)'
;SRYVTAEEHVAIFLRLVIFGNGQREAQERFQRSADTISKAFHCVLGIISSPPFYTHFVKLPNDTIPHIIQSNPKYAAFCNAQAAVDGSLADAF
;
A
#
# COMPACT_ATOMS: atom_id res chain seq x y z
N SER A 1 18.83 -21.67 -6.95
CA SER A 1 17.71 -20.70 -6.90
C SER A 1 16.46 -21.41 -7.38
N ARG A 2 15.57 -21.82 -6.47
CA ARG A 2 14.35 -22.58 -6.78
C ARG A 2 13.27 -21.56 -7.11
N TYR A 3 12.73 -21.63 -8.34
CA TYR A 3 11.70 -20.72 -8.86
C TYR A 3 10.62 -20.46 -7.80
N VAL A 4 10.35 -19.18 -7.52
CA VAL A 4 9.24 -18.73 -6.67
C VAL A 4 8.06 -18.50 -7.60
N THR A 5 6.91 -19.11 -7.32
CA THR A 5 5.73 -18.98 -8.19
C THR A 5 5.10 -17.59 -8.04
N ALA A 6 4.31 -17.16 -9.01
CA ALA A 6 3.55 -15.90 -8.89
C ALA A 6 2.61 -15.91 -7.67
N GLU A 7 2.00 -17.06 -7.37
CA GLU A 7 1.17 -17.25 -6.19
C GLU A 7 1.96 -17.02 -4.89
N GLU A 8 3.17 -17.56 -4.80
CA GLU A 8 4.04 -17.37 -3.62
C GLU A 8 4.48 -15.91 -3.48
N HIS A 9 4.75 -15.19 -4.58
CA HIS A 9 5.03 -13.75 -4.54
C HIS A 9 3.87 -12.97 -3.93
N VAL A 10 2.64 -13.25 -4.39
CA VAL A 10 1.42 -12.59 -3.88
C VAL A 10 1.17 -12.95 -2.42
N ALA A 11 1.34 -14.22 -2.03
CA ALA A 11 1.18 -14.66 -0.64
C ALA A 11 2.17 -13.97 0.30
N ILE A 12 3.43 -13.81 -0.11
CA ILE A 12 4.45 -13.07 0.64
C ILE A 12 4.04 -11.61 0.79
N PHE A 13 3.64 -10.95 -0.31
CA PHE A 13 3.23 -9.56 -0.31
C PHE A 13 2.05 -9.32 0.65
N LEU A 14 0.99 -10.13 0.54
CA LEU A 14 -0.18 -10.02 1.40
C LEU A 14 0.15 -10.29 2.87
N ARG A 15 1.05 -11.25 3.15
CA ARG A 15 1.48 -11.53 4.53
C ARG A 15 2.15 -10.32 5.18
N LEU A 16 3.00 -9.61 4.44
CA LEU A 16 3.70 -8.42 4.94
C LEU A 16 2.75 -7.22 5.11
N VAL A 17 1.87 -6.96 4.14
CA VAL A 17 0.97 -5.80 4.16
C VAL A 17 -0.19 -5.95 5.16
N ILE A 18 -0.81 -7.13 5.24
CA ILE A 18 -2.01 -7.32 6.06
C ILE A 18 -1.67 -7.39 7.55
N PHE A 19 -0.59 -8.10 7.90
CA PHE A 19 -0.28 -8.37 9.31
C PHE A 19 0.77 -7.42 9.88
N GLY A 20 1.47 -6.65 9.04
CA GLY A 20 2.58 -5.80 9.48
C GLY A 20 3.76 -6.60 10.03
N ASN A 21 3.84 -7.89 9.69
CA ASN A 21 4.85 -8.78 10.25
C ASN A 21 6.24 -8.44 9.71
N GLY A 22 7.24 -8.55 10.57
CA GLY A 22 8.62 -8.28 10.20
C GLY A 22 9.17 -9.28 9.17
N GLN A 23 10.17 -8.85 8.40
CA GLN A 23 10.87 -9.65 7.39
C GLN A 23 11.30 -11.05 7.89
N ARG A 24 11.65 -11.17 9.17
CA ARG A 24 12.09 -12.43 9.78
C ARG A 24 10.97 -13.46 9.84
N GLU A 25 9.77 -13.06 10.22
CA GLU A 25 8.64 -13.98 10.33
C GLU A 25 8.20 -14.47 8.94
N ALA A 26 8.25 -13.61 7.93
CA ALA A 26 8.02 -14.01 6.55
C ALA A 26 9.06 -15.03 6.06
N GLN A 27 10.35 -14.83 6.37
CA GLN A 27 11.40 -15.79 6.04
C GLN A 27 11.14 -17.16 6.67
N GLU A 28 10.78 -17.18 7.95
CA GLU A 28 10.47 -18.42 8.69
C GLU A 28 9.20 -19.09 8.14
N ARG A 29 8.15 -18.33 7.80
CA ARG A 29 6.90 -18.89 7.27
C ARG A 29 7.07 -19.52 5.88
N PHE A 30 7.76 -18.83 4.97
CA PHE A 30 7.90 -19.26 3.58
C PHE A 30 9.18 -20.07 3.35
N GLN A 31 10.05 -20.21 4.35
CA GLN A 31 11.34 -20.90 4.25
C GLN A 31 12.20 -20.33 3.12
N ARG A 32 12.21 -18.99 3.01
CA ARG A 32 12.92 -18.24 1.99
C ARG A 32 13.91 -17.27 2.62
N SER A 33 14.95 -16.89 1.87
CA SER A 33 15.90 -15.88 2.31
C SER A 33 15.28 -14.48 2.36
N ALA A 34 15.84 -13.58 3.17
CA ALA A 34 15.44 -12.17 3.22
C ALA A 34 15.44 -11.51 1.84
N ASP A 35 16.43 -11.83 1.00
CA ASP A 35 16.53 -11.35 -0.38
C ASP A 35 15.34 -11.82 -1.23
N THR A 36 14.94 -13.09 -1.10
CA THR A 36 13.78 -13.62 -1.82
C THR A 36 12.48 -12.98 -1.35
N ILE A 37 12.31 -12.79 -0.03
CA ILE A 37 11.15 -12.09 0.53
C ILE A 37 11.07 -10.65 0.01
N SER A 38 12.20 -9.93 0.02
CA SER A 38 12.29 -8.56 -0.48
C SER A 38 11.95 -8.47 -1.97
N LYS A 39 12.55 -9.33 -2.80
CA LYS A 39 12.26 -9.40 -4.24
C LYS A 39 10.79 -9.72 -4.49
N ALA A 40 10.21 -10.64 -3.72
CA ALA A 40 8.82 -10.99 -3.84
C ALA A 40 7.89 -9.80 -3.56
N PHE A 41 8.14 -9.11 -2.45
CA PHE A 41 7.42 -7.91 -2.06
C PHE A 41 7.50 -6.82 -3.13
N HIS A 42 8.71 -6.45 -3.57
CA HIS A 42 8.91 -5.39 -4.55
C HIS A 42 8.36 -5.75 -5.94
N CYS A 43 8.38 -7.02 -6.32
CA CYS A 43 7.79 -7.49 -7.56
C CYS A 43 6.28 -7.23 -7.58
N VAL A 44 5.55 -7.66 -6.54
CA VAL A 44 4.10 -7.44 -6.47
C VAL A 44 3.77 -5.96 -6.31
N LEU A 45 4.50 -5.23 -5.46
CA LEU A 45 4.32 -3.79 -5.30
C LEU A 45 4.48 -3.04 -6.63
N GLY A 46 5.51 -3.38 -7.41
CA GLY A 46 5.74 -2.77 -8.72
C GLY A 46 4.60 -3.04 -9.70
N ILE A 47 4.04 -4.25 -9.70
CA ILE A 47 2.91 -4.61 -10.56
C ILE A 47 1.66 -3.83 -10.16
N ILE A 48 1.29 -3.82 -8.87
CA ILE A 48 0.04 -3.18 -8.43
C ILE A 48 0.09 -1.65 -8.52
N SER A 49 1.28 -1.06 -8.38
CA SER A 49 1.49 0.38 -8.54
C SER A 49 1.68 0.80 -9.99
N SER A 50 1.80 -0.15 -10.92
CA SER A 50 1.95 0.16 -12.33
C SER A 50 0.65 0.71 -12.93
N PRO A 51 0.71 1.62 -13.92
CA PRO A 51 -0.48 2.20 -14.55
C PRO A 51 -1.55 1.18 -14.99
N PRO A 52 -1.25 0.06 -15.67
CA PRO A 52 -2.30 -0.87 -16.14
C PRO A 52 -3.08 -1.53 -15.00
N PHE A 53 -2.50 -1.66 -13.80
CA PHE A 53 -3.18 -2.20 -12.64
C PHE A 53 -3.79 -1.08 -11.80
N TYR A 54 -2.98 -0.11 -11.37
CA TYR A 54 -3.38 0.93 -10.44
C TYR A 54 -4.57 1.73 -10.96
N THR A 55 -4.51 2.22 -12.21
CA THR A 55 -5.58 3.06 -12.77
C THR A 55 -6.87 2.29 -13.07
N HIS A 56 -6.79 0.96 -13.18
CA HIS A 56 -7.96 0.12 -13.39
C HIS A 56 -8.77 -0.04 -12.10
N PHE A 57 -8.08 -0.29 -10.98
CA PHE A 57 -8.71 -0.60 -9.70
C PHE A 57 -8.86 0.60 -8.76
N VAL A 58 -7.92 1.54 -8.80
CA VAL A 58 -7.95 2.75 -7.95
C VAL A 58 -8.54 3.89 -8.75
N LYS A 59 -9.68 4.41 -8.28
CA LYS A 59 -10.38 5.55 -8.85
C LYS A 59 -10.50 6.62 -7.78
N LEU A 60 -10.22 7.86 -8.16
CA LEU A 60 -10.50 8.99 -7.28
C LEU A 60 -12.02 9.13 -7.11
N PRO A 61 -12.50 9.49 -5.92
CA PRO A 61 -13.90 9.86 -5.75
C PRO A 61 -14.21 11.11 -6.59
N ASN A 62 -15.47 11.29 -6.96
CA ASN A 62 -15.90 12.51 -7.64
C ASN A 62 -15.60 13.74 -6.78
N ASP A 63 -15.32 14.88 -7.42
CA ASP A 63 -15.04 16.18 -6.77
C ASP A 63 -16.26 16.80 -6.05
N THR A 64 -17.31 16.02 -5.78
CA THR A 64 -18.49 16.49 -5.07
C THR A 64 -18.21 16.54 -3.58
N ILE A 65 -17.96 17.74 -3.07
CA ILE A 65 -17.79 17.97 -1.63
C ILE A 65 -19.16 17.89 -0.94
N PRO A 66 -19.38 17.00 0.05
CA PRO A 66 -20.61 16.92 0.82
C PRO A 66 -21.01 18.26 1.47
N HIS A 67 -22.31 18.59 1.48
CA HIS A 67 -22.82 19.85 2.06
C HIS A 67 -22.36 20.07 3.51
N ILE A 68 -22.31 19.01 4.33
CA ILE A 68 -21.86 19.08 5.73
C ILE A 68 -20.42 19.58 5.89
N ILE A 69 -19.55 19.32 4.90
CA ILE A 69 -18.18 19.80 4.87
C ILE A 69 -18.16 21.27 4.41
N GLN A 70 -18.96 21.62 3.40
CA GLN A 70 -19.04 23.00 2.88
C GLN A 70 -19.63 23.99 3.90
N SER A 71 -20.65 23.58 4.66
CA SER A 71 -21.41 24.47 5.54
C SER A 71 -20.79 24.63 6.93
N ASN A 72 -19.82 23.80 7.30
CA ASN A 72 -19.25 23.79 8.65
C ASN A 72 -17.89 24.52 8.66
N PRO A 73 -17.76 25.67 9.34
CA PRO A 73 -16.54 26.47 9.36
C PRO A 73 -15.33 25.75 9.96
N LYS A 74 -15.54 24.68 10.73
CA LYS A 74 -14.46 23.82 11.25
C LYS A 74 -13.59 23.23 10.14
N TYR A 75 -14.15 22.98 8.95
CA TYR A 75 -13.43 22.41 7.82
C TYR A 75 -12.78 23.46 6.92
N ALA A 76 -12.95 24.75 7.19
CA ALA A 76 -12.35 25.83 6.37
C ALA A 76 -10.82 25.74 6.28
N ALA A 77 -10.16 25.24 7.34
CA ALA A 77 -8.72 25.02 7.37
C ALA A 77 -8.22 23.92 6.41
N PHE A 78 -9.11 23.07 5.91
CA PHE A 78 -8.82 21.99 4.96
C PHE A 78 -9.29 22.33 3.54
N CYS A 79 -9.43 23.62 3.20
CA CYS A 79 -9.79 24.02 1.85
C CYS A 79 -8.77 23.47 0.83
N ASN A 80 -9.27 22.90 -0.26
CA ASN A 80 -8.47 22.24 -1.31
C ASN A 80 -7.71 20.96 -0.88
N ALA A 81 -7.96 20.41 0.31
CA ALA A 81 -7.41 19.10 0.69
C ALA A 81 -8.09 17.99 -0.14
N GLN A 82 -7.30 17.23 -0.89
CA GLN A 82 -7.80 16.11 -1.72
C GLN A 82 -7.78 14.77 -1.00
N ALA A 83 -6.89 14.61 -0.01
CA ALA A 83 -6.81 13.45 0.83
C ALA A 83 -6.15 13.83 2.17
N ALA A 84 -6.53 13.12 3.22
CA ALA A 84 -5.78 13.08 4.46
C ALA A 84 -5.32 11.64 4.66
N VAL A 85 -4.01 11.44 4.66
CA VAL A 85 -3.40 10.17 5.03
C VAL A 85 -2.92 10.35 6.46
N ASP A 86 -3.43 9.56 7.39
CA ASP A 86 -2.88 9.51 8.75
C ASP A 86 -1.48 8.89 8.65
N GLY A 87 -0.46 9.72 8.78
CA GLY A 87 0.92 9.33 8.64
C GLY A 87 1.54 9.09 10.01
N SER A 88 2.01 7.87 10.26
CA SER A 88 3.11 7.68 11.21
C SER A 88 4.26 8.60 10.80
N LEU A 89 4.78 9.37 11.74
CA LEU A 89 5.94 10.23 11.54
C LEU A 89 7.12 9.39 11.04
N ALA A 90 7.40 9.44 9.74
CA ALA A 90 8.71 9.06 9.23
C ALA A 90 9.52 10.35 9.18
N ASP A 91 10.68 10.36 9.83
CA ASP A 91 11.61 11.48 9.75
C ASP A 91 11.85 11.83 8.28
N ALA A 92 11.48 13.07 7.92
CA ALA A 92 11.80 13.63 6.62
C ALA A 92 13.32 13.80 6.55
N PHE A 93 13.96 13.08 5.63
CA PHE A 93 15.33 13.37 5.20
C PHE A 93 15.36 14.64 4.35
#